data_AF-W2SHE5-F1
#
_entry.id   AF-W2SHE5-F1
#
_cell.length_a   1.000
_cell.length_b   1.000
_cell.length_c   1.000
_cell.angle_alpha   90.00
_cell.angle_beta   90.00
_cell.angle_gamma   90.00
#
_symmetry.space_group_name_H-M   'P 1'
#
loop_
_entity.id
_entity.type
_entity.pdbx_description
1 polymer ?
#
loop_
_entity_poly.entity_id
_entity_poly.type
_entity_poly.pdbx_seq_one_letter_code
_entity_poly.pdbx_strand_id
1 'polypeptide(L)'
;MVIDILKFFLVYALVLFAFACGLNQLLWYYGSMRQQECDQYKQWVANPVSMANTAKMDSFKESCDLKYKSVSSIYYTSETLFWAMFGLIDLSHFTLKENHYLTEWTGKTIFGSYSCCSIIVLLNMLIAMMSNSYQYISNQADIEWKFARSKLFIEYFDDTATLPPPFNIIPSPKSFYYGLKWICDRYCGCSKAIRAGKQKSMR
;
A
#
# COMPACT_ATOMS: atom_id res chain seq x y z
N MET A 1 -7.40 3.52 16.57
CA MET A 1 -6.02 3.11 16.25
C MET A 1 -5.76 3.05 14.74
N VAL A 2 -6.32 2.10 13.96
CA VAL A 2 -6.03 2.02 12.51
C VAL A 2 -6.38 3.31 11.76
N ILE A 3 -7.51 3.94 12.10
CA ILE A 3 -7.92 5.24 11.52
C ILE A 3 -6.90 6.34 11.83
N ASP A 4 -6.34 6.33 13.05
CA ASP A 4 -5.34 7.31 13.49
C ASP A 4 -4.00 7.09 12.76
N ILE A 5 -3.61 5.83 12.58
CA ILE A 5 -2.45 5.45 11.74
C ILE A 5 -2.64 5.92 10.30
N LEU A 6 -3.83 5.74 9.70
CA LEU A 6 -4.08 6.17 8.32
C LEU A 6 -4.01 7.69 8.17
N LYS A 7 -4.55 8.45 9.14
CA LYS A 7 -4.42 9.92 9.16
C LYS A 7 -2.97 10.35 9.24
N PHE A 8 -2.18 9.68 10.09
CA PHE A 8 -0.76 9.94 10.20
C PHE A 8 0.01 9.57 8.91
N PHE A 9 -0.33 8.43 8.31
CA PHE A 9 0.28 7.97 7.07
C PHE A 9 0.07 8.95 5.92
N LEU A 10 -1.08 9.65 5.87
CA LEU A 10 -1.32 10.72 4.90
C LEU A 10 -0.31 11.87 5.06
N VAL A 11 -0.06 12.32 6.29
CA VAL A 11 0.94 13.36 6.58
C VAL A 11 2.33 12.90 6.16
N TYR A 12 2.69 11.65 6.49
CA TYR A 12 3.95 11.05 6.07
C TYR A 12 4.08 10.97 4.55
N ALA A 13 3.03 10.55 3.83
CA ALA A 13 3.01 10.47 2.38
C ALA A 13 3.21 11.85 1.71
N LEU A 14 2.65 12.91 2.31
CA LEU A 14 2.87 14.29 1.84
C LEU A 14 4.35 14.69 2.00
N VAL A 15 4.94 14.41 3.15
CA VAL A 15 6.37 14.66 3.39
C VAL A 15 7.24 13.87 2.41
N LEU A 16 6.98 12.56 2.26
CA LEU A 16 7.69 11.71 1.30
C LEU A 16 7.61 12.27 -0.12
N PHE A 17 6.42 12.66 -0.57
CA PHE A 17 6.23 13.21 -1.91
C PHE A 17 6.97 14.56 -2.09
N ALA A 18 6.93 15.45 -1.09
CA ALA A 18 7.64 16.73 -1.14
C ALA A 18 9.16 16.55 -1.28
N PHE A 19 9.75 15.65 -0.48
CA PHE A 19 11.17 15.32 -0.57
C PHE A 19 11.52 14.55 -1.85
N ALA A 20 10.64 13.67 -2.33
CA ALA A 20 10.82 12.97 -3.60
C ALA A 20 10.86 13.94 -4.78
N CYS A 21 9.96 14.93 -4.82
CA CYS A 21 9.99 16.01 -5.81
C CYS A 21 11.29 16.81 -5.74
N GLY A 22 11.73 17.19 -4.53
CA GLY A 22 12.96 17.96 -4.34
C GLY A 22 14.23 17.23 -4.80
N LEU A 23 14.37 15.96 -4.42
CA LEU A 23 15.50 15.12 -4.84
C LEU A 23 15.47 14.80 -6.33
N ASN A 24 14.30 14.45 -6.87
CA ASN A 24 14.14 14.18 -8.29
C ASN A 24 14.48 15.44 -9.11
N GLN A 25 14.00 16.63 -8.72
CA GLN A 25 14.32 17.87 -9.43
C GLN A 25 15.83 18.17 -9.46
N LEU A 26 16.57 17.81 -8.40
CA LEU A 26 18.01 18.00 -8.34
C LEU A 26 18.79 16.96 -9.17
N LEU A 27 18.33 15.70 -9.19
CA LEU A 27 19.12 14.56 -9.66
C LEU A 27 18.60 13.88 -10.94
N TRP A 28 17.41 14.24 -11.44
CA TRP A 28 16.80 13.59 -12.61
C TRP A 28 17.70 13.64 -13.86
N TYR A 29 18.43 14.73 -14.05
CA TYR A 29 19.35 14.89 -15.18
C TYR A 29 20.46 13.85 -15.14
N TYR A 30 21.06 13.62 -13.97
CA TYR A 30 22.11 12.62 -13.79
C TYR A 30 21.57 11.20 -13.88
N GLY A 31 20.39 10.94 -13.31
CA GLY A 31 19.73 9.63 -13.39
C GLY A 31 19.35 9.24 -14.82
N SER A 32 18.79 10.19 -15.59
CA SER A 32 18.40 9.95 -16.98
C SER A 32 19.59 9.75 -17.91
N MET A 33 20.68 10.51 -17.76
CA MET A 33 21.91 10.26 -18.52
C MET A 33 22.47 8.86 -18.25
N ARG A 34 22.50 8.42 -16.98
CA ARG A 34 23.01 7.08 -16.62
C ARG A 34 22.11 5.96 -17.12
N GLN A 35 20.80 6.18 -17.14
CA GLN A 35 19.86 5.22 -17.73
C GLN A 35 20.13 5.02 -19.23
N GLN A 36 20.40 6.09 -19.97
CA GLN A 36 20.75 6.01 -21.40
C GLN A 36 22.07 5.26 -21.63
N GLU A 37 23.10 5.53 -20.82
CA GLU A 37 24.37 4.79 -20.87
C GLU A 37 24.17 3.28 -20.62
N CYS A 38 23.31 2.93 -19.66
CA CYS A 38 22.99 1.54 -19.36
C CYS A 38 22.19 0.85 -20.49
N ASP A 39 21.26 1.55 -21.12
CA ASP A 39 20.48 1.00 -22.24
C ASP A 39 21.37 0.77 -23.47
N GLN A 40 22.34 1.65 -23.73
CA GLN A 40 23.36 1.43 -24.76
C GLN A 40 24.23 0.21 -24.46
N TYR A 41 24.64 0.03 -23.20
CA TYR A 41 25.38 -1.17 -22.77
C TYR A 41 24.58 -2.45 -23.01
N LYS A 42 23.30 -2.48 -22.61
CA LYS A 42 22.42 -3.64 -22.83
C LYS A 42 22.22 -3.98 -24.31
N GLN A 43 22.05 -2.97 -25.15
CA GLN A 43 21.94 -3.17 -26.60
C GLN A 43 23.20 -3.78 -27.20
N TRP A 44 24.38 -3.34 -26.74
CA TRP A 44 25.65 -3.91 -27.16
C TRP A 44 25.84 -5.35 -26.71
N VAL A 45 25.54 -5.67 -25.44
CA VAL A 45 25.64 -7.05 -24.92
C VAL A 45 24.72 -8.01 -25.69
N ALA A 46 23.57 -7.54 -26.16
CA ALA A 46 22.65 -8.33 -26.98
C ALA A 46 23.14 -8.55 -28.42
N ASN A 47 23.93 -7.62 -29.00
CA ASN A 47 24.46 -7.70 -30.36
C ASN A 47 25.95 -7.29 -30.39
N PRO A 48 26.89 -8.23 -30.14
CA PRO A 48 28.32 -7.93 -30.02
C PRO A 48 28.99 -7.75 -31.39
N VAL A 49 28.51 -6.81 -32.21
CA VAL A 49 29.00 -6.57 -33.58
C VAL A 49 30.02 -5.42 -33.63
N SER A 50 30.24 -4.68 -32.53
CA SER A 50 31.21 -3.57 -32.50
C SER A 50 32.39 -3.84 -31.58
N MET A 51 33.59 -3.74 -32.16
CA MET A 51 34.88 -3.66 -31.46
C MET A 51 34.96 -2.31 -30.73
N ALA A 52 34.28 -2.22 -29.58
CA ALA A 52 34.32 -1.05 -28.71
C ALA A 52 35.49 -1.16 -27.71
N ASN A 53 36.15 -0.03 -27.42
CA ASN A 53 37.21 0.03 -26.41
C ASN A 53 36.71 -0.52 -25.07
N THR A 54 37.41 -1.52 -24.52
CA THR A 54 37.10 -2.18 -23.23
C THR A 54 36.92 -1.18 -22.09
N ALA A 55 37.76 -0.15 -22.02
CA ALA A 55 37.66 0.89 -20.98
C ALA A 55 36.36 1.72 -21.04
N LYS A 56 35.77 1.91 -22.23
CA LYS A 56 34.48 2.60 -22.39
C LYS A 56 33.31 1.68 -22.07
N MET A 57 33.50 0.37 -22.22
CA MET A 57 32.52 -0.65 -21.86
C MET A 57 32.36 -0.76 -20.35
N ASP A 58 33.48 -0.80 -19.63
CA ASP A 58 33.48 -0.90 -18.16
C ASP A 58 32.80 0.31 -17.52
N SER A 59 32.99 1.50 -18.08
CA SER A 59 32.36 2.72 -17.56
C SER A 59 30.84 2.76 -17.79
N PHE A 60 30.32 2.18 -18.87
CA PHE A 60 28.87 2.05 -19.10
C PHE A 60 28.24 0.94 -18.25
N LYS A 61 28.98 -0.13 -17.94
CA LYS A 61 28.53 -1.18 -17.03
C LYS A 61 28.27 -0.65 -15.62
N GLU A 62 29.14 0.22 -15.10
CA GLU A 62 28.94 0.89 -13.80
C GLU A 62 27.65 1.71 -13.76
N SER A 63 27.27 2.33 -14.87
CA SER A 63 26.05 3.15 -14.97
C SER A 63 24.75 2.35 -14.88
N CYS A 64 24.82 1.01 -15.03
CA CYS A 64 23.69 0.11 -14.83
C CYS A 64 23.38 -0.25 -13.37
N ASP A 65 24.16 0.26 -12.41
CA ASP A 65 23.88 0.02 -10.99
C ASP A 65 22.49 0.58 -10.60
N LEU A 66 21.75 -0.18 -9.79
CA LEU A 66 20.46 0.20 -9.21
C LEU A 66 20.53 1.54 -8.49
N LYS A 67 21.70 1.89 -7.97
CA LYS A 67 21.98 3.19 -7.38
C LYS A 67 21.58 4.35 -8.28
N TYR A 68 21.96 4.37 -9.55
CA TYR A 68 21.70 5.51 -10.44
C TYR A 68 20.24 5.57 -10.91
N LYS A 69 19.56 4.41 -10.90
CA LYS A 69 18.13 4.32 -11.22
C LYS A 69 17.24 4.98 -10.15
N SER A 70 17.70 5.00 -8.90
CA SER A 70 16.94 5.52 -7.74
C SER A 70 16.38 6.92 -7.92
N VAL A 71 17.08 7.81 -8.63
CA VAL A 71 16.76 9.25 -8.74
C VAL A 71 16.35 9.66 -10.16
N SER A 72 16.05 8.68 -11.03
CA SER A 72 15.70 8.91 -12.44
C SER A 72 14.26 9.41 -12.62
N SER A 73 13.35 8.99 -11.75
CA SER A 73 11.93 9.32 -11.80
C SER A 73 11.39 9.50 -10.39
N ILE A 74 10.30 10.23 -10.26
CA ILE A 74 9.62 10.44 -8.99
C ILE A 74 9.17 9.13 -8.33
N TYR A 75 8.79 8.13 -9.14
CA TYR A 75 8.40 6.81 -8.63
C TYR A 75 9.58 6.11 -7.95
N TYR A 76 10.71 5.98 -8.63
CA TYR A 76 11.92 5.37 -8.06
C TYR A 76 12.47 6.18 -6.88
N THR A 77 12.36 7.52 -6.94
CA THR A 77 12.77 8.39 -5.84
C THR A 77 11.88 8.19 -4.62
N SER A 78 10.56 8.01 -4.81
CA SER A 78 9.62 7.70 -3.74
C SER A 78 9.87 6.32 -3.10
N GLU A 79 10.22 5.32 -3.91
CA GLU A 79 10.57 3.96 -3.46
C GLU A 79 11.86 3.98 -2.63
N THR A 80 12.89 4.70 -3.10
CA THR A 80 14.16 4.81 -2.38
C THR A 80 14.03 5.58 -1.07
N LEU A 81 13.24 6.65 -1.02
CA LEU A 81 12.95 7.33 0.25
C LEU A 81 12.15 6.42 1.19
N PHE A 82 11.19 5.65 0.68
CA PHE A 82 10.45 4.69 1.49
C PHE A 82 11.37 3.65 2.13
N TRP A 83 12.30 3.05 1.37
CA TRP A 83 13.26 2.10 1.92
C TRP A 83 14.32 2.74 2.83
N ALA A 84 14.61 4.02 2.64
CA ALA A 84 15.50 4.77 3.53
C ALA A 84 14.96 4.89 4.95
N MET A 85 13.64 4.88 5.17
CA MET A 85 13.06 4.86 6.53
C MET A 85 13.44 3.62 7.32
N PHE A 86 13.67 2.49 6.65
CA PHE A 86 14.12 1.26 7.28
C PHE A 86 15.64 1.19 7.43
N GLY A 87 16.38 2.22 6.99
CA GLY A 87 17.83 2.25 7.02
C GLY A 87 18.50 1.38 5.96
N LEU A 88 17.79 1.00 4.89
CA LEU A 88 18.35 0.17 3.80
C LEU A 88 19.08 0.98 2.72
N ILE A 89 18.97 2.31 2.75
CA ILE A 89 19.58 3.21 1.77
C ILE A 89 20.64 4.06 2.45
N ASP A 90 21.88 3.91 2.00
CA ASP A 90 23.04 4.66 2.49
C ASP A 90 23.24 6.00 1.77
N LEU A 91 24.02 6.90 2.37
CA LEU A 91 24.43 8.16 1.74
C LEU A 91 25.26 7.95 0.46
N SER A 92 25.86 6.76 0.30
CA SER A 92 26.63 6.38 -0.89
C SER A 92 25.76 6.34 -2.15
N HIS A 93 24.43 6.12 -2.02
CA HIS A 93 23.50 6.11 -3.14
C HIS A 93 23.39 7.45 -3.87
N PHE A 94 23.70 8.56 -3.20
CA PHE A 94 23.61 9.91 -3.76
C PHE A 94 24.95 10.46 -4.27
N THR A 95 26.04 9.66 -4.23
CA THR A 95 27.33 10.11 -4.80
C THR A 95 27.29 10.05 -6.32
N LEU A 96 27.66 11.15 -6.95
CA LEU A 96 27.68 11.30 -8.40
C LEU A 96 29.00 10.77 -8.95
N LYS A 97 28.99 10.29 -10.21
CA LYS A 97 30.22 9.93 -10.93
C LYS A 97 31.01 11.18 -11.34
N GLU A 98 30.29 12.25 -11.65
CA GLU A 98 30.87 13.53 -12.03
C GLU A 98 31.25 14.32 -10.77
N ASN A 99 32.35 15.08 -10.84
CA ASN A 99 32.89 15.86 -9.74
C ASN A 99 32.09 17.16 -9.46
N HIS A 100 30.76 17.08 -9.36
CA HIS A 100 29.89 18.19 -9.00
C HIS A 100 29.62 18.22 -7.50
N TYR A 101 30.60 18.76 -6.75
CA TYR A 101 30.57 18.84 -5.29
C TYR A 101 29.28 19.49 -4.74
N LEU A 102 28.83 20.61 -5.31
CA LEU A 102 27.68 21.35 -4.80
C LEU A 102 26.38 20.54 -4.89
N THR A 103 26.16 19.88 -6.03
CA THR A 103 24.97 19.06 -6.26
C THR A 103 24.97 17.84 -5.35
N GLU A 104 26.11 17.17 -5.22
CA GLU A 104 26.25 16.01 -4.33
C GLU A 104 26.02 16.40 -2.86
N TRP A 105 26.63 17.49 -2.40
CA TRP A 105 26.44 17.99 -1.03
C TRP A 105 24.99 18.37 -0.75
N THR A 106 24.33 19.03 -1.71
CA THR A 106 22.92 19.40 -1.60
C THR A 106 22.02 18.16 -1.54
N GLY A 107 22.27 17.16 -2.40
CA GLY A 107 21.50 15.90 -2.41
C GLY A 107 21.62 15.14 -1.09
N LYS A 108 22.85 15.01 -0.56
CA LYS A 108 23.09 14.40 0.76
C LYS A 108 22.41 15.17 1.90
N THR A 109 22.39 16.50 1.83
CA THR A 109 21.74 17.35 2.83
C THR A 109 20.21 17.21 2.79
N ILE A 110 19.61 17.19 1.60
CA ILE A 110 18.16 16.95 1.44
C ILE A 110 17.78 15.56 1.96
N PHE A 111 18.57 14.53 1.65
CA PHE A 111 18.35 13.17 2.17
C PHE A 111 18.53 13.08 3.70
N GLY A 112 19.55 13.74 4.25
CA GLY A 112 19.78 13.79 5.70
C GLY A 112 18.65 14.50 6.46
N SER A 113 18.15 15.61 5.94
CA SER A 113 16.99 16.32 6.51
C SER A 113 15.70 15.51 6.40
N TYR A 114 15.48 14.79 5.29
CA TYR A 114 14.38 13.83 5.17
C TYR A 114 14.46 12.75 6.25
N SER A 115 15.64 12.17 6.48
CA SER A 115 15.85 11.11 7.48
C SER A 115 15.60 11.62 8.89
N CYS A 116 16.07 12.83 9.23
CA CYS A 116 15.79 13.47 10.51
C CYS A 116 14.29 13.71 10.70
N CYS A 117 13.62 14.32 9.72
CA CYS A 117 12.18 14.59 9.80
C CYS A 117 11.36 13.30 9.92
N SER A 118 11.66 12.29 9.11
CA SER A 118 10.84 11.08 9.03
C SER A 118 11.09 10.11 10.20
N ILE A 119 12.36 9.87 10.54
CA ILE A 119 12.72 8.89 11.57
C ILE A 119 12.67 9.52 12.97
N ILE A 120 13.15 10.74 13.16
CA ILE A 120 13.24 11.34 14.50
C ILE A 120 11.94 12.05 14.87
N VAL A 121 11.36 12.84 13.96
CA VAL A 121 10.18 13.65 14.31
C VAL A 121 8.89 12.86 14.10
N LEU A 122 8.65 12.39 12.87
CA LEU A 122 7.39 11.75 12.50
C LEU A 122 7.18 10.43 13.26
N LEU A 123 8.18 9.53 13.31
CA LEU A 123 8.05 8.26 14.03
C LEU A 123 7.72 8.45 15.51
N ASN A 124 8.41 9.38 16.20
CA ASN A 124 8.14 9.68 17.61
C ASN A 124 6.75 10.29 17.82
N MET A 125 6.29 11.12 16.89
CA MET A 125 4.93 11.66 16.92
C MET A 125 3.88 10.57 16.69
N LEU A 126 4.14 9.59 15.82
CA LEU A 126 3.26 8.43 15.60
C LEU A 126 3.13 7.59 16.87
N ILE A 127 4.25 7.29 17.54
CA ILE A 127 4.25 6.54 18.80
C ILE A 127 3.43 7.29 19.85
N ALA A 128 3.60 8.61 19.96
CA ALA A 128 2.84 9.43 20.91
C ALA A 128 1.32 9.38 20.63
N MET A 129 0.92 9.53 19.36
CA MET A 129 -0.49 9.45 18.95
C MET A 129 -1.09 8.05 19.19
N MET A 130 -0.33 7.00 18.89
CA MET A 130 -0.72 5.61 19.12
C MET A 130 -0.90 5.30 20.61
N SER A 131 0.01 5.78 21.45
CA SER A 131 -0.09 5.62 22.90
C SER A 131 -1.36 6.26 23.45
N ASN A 132 -1.67 7.50 23.07
CA ASN A 132 -2.88 8.18 23.53
C ASN A 132 -4.16 7.49 23.03
N SER A 133 -4.22 7.16 21.73
CA SER A 133 -5.39 6.46 21.16
C SER A 133 -5.58 5.06 21.76
N TYR A 134 -4.50 4.35 22.10
CA TYR A 134 -4.57 3.06 22.79
C TYR A 134 -5.17 3.18 24.19
N GLN A 135 -4.74 4.17 24.97
CA GLN A 135 -5.29 4.40 26.31
C GLN A 135 -6.79 4.67 26.26
N TYR A 136 -7.24 5.49 25.29
CA TYR A 136 -8.67 5.74 25.09
C TYR A 136 -9.46 4.46 24.76
N ILE A 137 -8.98 3.66 23.81
CA ILE A 137 -9.64 2.42 23.38
C ILE A 137 -9.64 1.38 24.51
N SER A 138 -8.54 1.26 25.26
CA SER A 138 -8.40 0.30 26.34
C SER A 138 -9.47 0.50 27.43
N ASN A 139 -9.89 1.73 27.70
CA ASN A 139 -10.91 2.03 28.71
C ASN A 139 -12.31 1.50 28.34
N GLN A 140 -12.58 1.28 27.05
CA GLN A 140 -13.89 0.82 26.54
C GLN A 140 -13.81 -0.57 25.89
N ALA A 141 -12.63 -1.19 25.89
CA ALA A 141 -12.35 -2.44 25.17
C ALA A 141 -13.31 -3.58 25.54
N ASP A 142 -13.67 -3.71 26.82
CA ASP A 142 -14.59 -4.76 27.28
C ASP A 142 -16.01 -4.60 26.69
N ILE A 143 -16.49 -3.36 26.55
CA ILE A 143 -17.82 -3.06 26.02
C ILE A 143 -17.82 -3.32 24.52
N GLU A 144 -16.85 -2.78 23.80
CA GLU A 144 -16.72 -2.97 22.34
C GLU A 144 -16.52 -4.44 21.98
N TRP A 145 -15.68 -5.16 22.72
CA TRP A 145 -15.46 -6.60 22.53
C TRP A 145 -16.73 -7.41 22.76
N LYS A 146 -17.45 -7.16 23.86
CA LYS A 146 -18.71 -7.85 24.15
C LYS A 146 -19.78 -7.53 23.10
N PHE A 147 -19.84 -6.28 22.62
CA PHE A 147 -20.75 -5.88 21.54
C PHE A 147 -20.44 -6.61 20.23
N ALA A 148 -19.16 -6.64 19.80
CA ALA A 148 -18.73 -7.34 18.60
C ALA A 148 -18.99 -8.85 18.71
N ARG A 149 -18.73 -9.45 19.88
CA ARG A 149 -19.01 -10.86 20.16
C ARG A 149 -20.51 -11.18 20.08
N SER A 150 -21.36 -10.34 20.64
CA SER A 150 -22.82 -10.50 20.54
C SER A 150 -23.31 -10.39 19.10
N LYS A 151 -22.75 -9.45 18.33
CA LYS A 151 -23.06 -9.31 16.89
C LYS A 151 -22.69 -10.58 16.12
N LEU A 152 -21.52 -11.15 16.40
CA LEU A 152 -21.11 -12.43 15.83
C LEU A 152 -22.10 -13.54 16.21
N PHE A 153 -22.49 -13.66 17.49
CA PHE A 153 -23.47 -14.67 17.89
C PHE A 153 -24.83 -14.52 17.20
N ILE A 154 -25.33 -13.28 17.02
CA ILE A 154 -26.58 -13.02 16.28
C ILE A 154 -26.50 -13.53 14.84
N GLU A 155 -25.35 -13.37 14.18
CA GLU A 155 -25.14 -13.88 12.81
C GLU A 155 -25.27 -15.41 12.72
N TYR A 156 -24.93 -16.14 13.79
CA TYR A 156 -25.10 -17.60 13.86
C TYR A 156 -26.43 -18.06 14.45
N PHE A 157 -27.19 -17.17 15.11
CA PHE A 157 -28.53 -17.50 15.60
C PHE A 157 -29.57 -17.52 14.46
N ASP A 158 -29.35 -16.73 13.42
CA ASP A 158 -30.21 -16.76 12.23
C ASP A 158 -29.91 -18.03 11.40
N ASP A 159 -30.96 -18.81 11.15
CA ASP A 159 -30.99 -20.14 10.52
C ASP A 159 -30.54 -20.16 9.02
N THR A 160 -29.87 -19.10 8.56
CA THR A 160 -29.58 -18.80 7.15
C THR A 160 -28.36 -19.55 6.60
N ALA A 161 -27.44 -19.97 7.47
CA ALA A 161 -26.22 -20.70 7.10
C ALA A 161 -26.03 -21.94 8.00
N THR A 162 -26.89 -22.94 7.82
CA THR A 162 -26.86 -24.20 8.59
C THR A 162 -25.64 -25.09 8.28
N LEU A 163 -24.89 -24.78 7.21
CA LEU A 163 -23.74 -25.56 6.75
C LEU A 163 -22.50 -24.66 6.66
N PRO A 164 -21.34 -25.06 7.22
CA PRO A 164 -20.10 -24.30 7.06
C PRO A 164 -19.65 -24.33 5.58
N PRO A 165 -19.02 -23.26 5.05
CA PRO A 165 -18.33 -23.32 3.77
C PRO A 165 -17.26 -24.43 3.82
N PRO A 166 -17.13 -25.32 2.79
CA PRO A 166 -17.71 -25.28 1.44
C PRO A 166 -19.08 -25.97 1.26
N PHE A 167 -19.64 -26.58 2.31
CA PHE A 167 -20.86 -27.39 2.21
C PHE A 167 -22.15 -26.59 1.95
N ASN A 168 -22.07 -25.26 1.98
CA ASN A 168 -23.15 -24.35 1.62
C ASN A 168 -23.40 -24.26 0.08
N ILE A 169 -22.57 -24.90 -0.75
CA ILE A 169 -22.71 -24.91 -2.22
C ILE A 169 -23.79 -25.89 -2.69
N ILE A 170 -23.99 -27.00 -1.97
CA ILE A 170 -25.05 -27.96 -2.30
C ILE A 170 -26.35 -27.44 -1.66
N PRO A 171 -27.38 -27.08 -2.45
CA PRO A 171 -28.63 -26.57 -1.90
C PRO A 171 -29.24 -27.63 -0.98
N SER A 172 -29.45 -27.27 0.29
CA SER A 172 -30.10 -28.16 1.24
C SER A 172 -31.53 -28.48 0.76
N PRO A 173 -32.08 -29.66 1.10
CA PRO A 173 -33.47 -30.01 0.77
C PRO A 173 -34.50 -28.95 1.22
N LYS A 174 -34.18 -28.25 2.32
CA LYS A 174 -34.94 -27.11 2.86
C LYS A 174 -34.93 -25.91 1.90
N SER A 175 -33.79 -25.60 1.29
CA SER A 175 -33.65 -24.53 0.29
C SER A 175 -34.42 -24.83 -1.00
N PHE A 176 -34.41 -26.09 -1.45
CA PHE A 176 -35.18 -26.51 -2.62
C PHE A 176 -36.70 -26.40 -2.39
N TYR A 177 -37.18 -26.78 -1.21
CA TYR A 177 -38.59 -26.62 -0.82
C TYR A 177 -39.04 -25.15 -0.77
N TYR A 178 -38.24 -24.26 -0.17
CA TYR A 178 -38.54 -22.82 -0.17
C TYR A 178 -38.49 -22.21 -1.58
N GLY A 179 -37.56 -22.67 -2.43
CA GLY A 179 -37.47 -22.26 -3.84
C GLY A 179 -38.72 -22.66 -4.64
N LEU A 180 -39.16 -23.91 -4.54
CA LEU A 180 -40.39 -24.40 -5.18
C LEU A 180 -41.63 -23.65 -4.67
N LYS A 181 -41.74 -23.43 -3.36
CA LYS A 181 -42.83 -22.66 -2.78
C LYS A 181 -42.86 -21.20 -3.27
N TRP A 182 -41.68 -20.57 -3.38
CA TRP A 182 -41.56 -19.21 -3.92
C TRP A 182 -41.97 -19.15 -5.41
N ILE A 183 -41.59 -20.15 -6.21
CA ILE A 183 -42.00 -20.26 -7.62
C ILE A 183 -43.52 -20.47 -7.73
N CYS A 184 -44.11 -21.38 -6.95
CA CYS A 184 -45.56 -21.57 -6.90
C CYS A 184 -46.31 -20.30 -6.46
N ASP A 185 -45.83 -19.57 -5.44
CA ASP A 185 -46.45 -18.31 -5.00
C ASP A 185 -46.31 -17.18 -6.04
N ARG A 186 -45.31 -17.24 -6.92
CA ARG A 186 -45.08 -16.26 -7.99
C ARG A 186 -45.98 -16.52 -9.21
N TYR A 187 -46.19 -17.79 -9.56
CA TYR A 187 -46.95 -18.20 -10.74
C TYR A 187 -48.42 -18.51 -10.45
N CYS A 188 -48.78 -18.96 -9.24
CA CYS A 188 -50.16 -19.08 -8.79
C CYS A 188 -50.53 -17.82 -7.97
N GLY A 189 -51.25 -16.88 -8.58
CA GLY A 189 -51.67 -15.60 -7.97
C GLY A 189 -52.59 -15.68 -6.73
N CYS A 190 -52.67 -16.80 -6.01
CA CYS A 190 -53.59 -17.02 -4.89
C CYS A 190 -53.14 -16.41 -3.55
N SER A 191 -51.91 -15.90 -3.41
CA SER A 191 -51.37 -15.49 -2.10
C SER A 191 -51.42 -13.97 -1.79
N LYS A 192 -52.03 -13.15 -2.66
CA LYS A 192 -52.30 -11.74 -2.32
C LYS A 192 -53.36 -11.58 -1.21
N ALA A 193 -54.21 -12.58 -0.98
CA ALA A 193 -55.23 -12.56 0.08
C ALA A 193 -54.67 -12.83 1.49
N ILE A 194 -53.61 -13.63 1.64
CA ILE A 194 -53.11 -14.05 2.97
C ILE A 194 -52.17 -13.00 3.58
N ARG A 195 -51.44 -12.22 2.78
CA ARG A 195 -50.58 -11.14 3.29
C ARG A 195 -51.36 -9.99 3.94
N ALA A 196 -52.60 -9.73 3.50
CA ALA A 196 -53.46 -8.71 4.11
C ALA A 196 -53.90 -9.06 5.55
N GLY A 197 -53.93 -10.35 5.91
CA GLY A 197 -54.32 -10.80 7.26
C GLY A 197 -53.20 -10.65 8.30
N LYS A 198 -51.94 -10.92 7.93
CA LYS A 198 -50.81 -10.89 8.87
C LYS A 198 -50.38 -9.49 9.30
N GLN A 199 -50.63 -8.48 8.48
CA GLN A 199 -50.26 -7.09 8.78
C GLN A 199 -51.21 -6.43 9.79
N LYS A 200 -52.40 -7.00 10.04
CA LYS A 200 -53.35 -6.56 11.08
C LYS A 200 -53.08 -7.12 12.48
N SER A 201 -52.24 -8.15 12.60
CA SER A 201 -51.96 -8.83 13.89
C SER A 201 -50.66 -8.37 14.56
N MET A 202 -49.89 -7.48 13.92
CA MET A 202 -48.65 -6.90 14.48
C MET A 202 -48.79 -5.39 14.71
N ARG A 203 -49.98 -4.96 15.14
CA ARG A 203 -50.20 -3.65 15.74
C ARG A 203 -50.59 -3.85 17.19
#